data_AF-A0A1E9A8B3-F1
#
_entry.id   AF-A0A1E9A8B3-F1
#
_cell.length_a   1.000
_cell.length_b   1.000
_cell.length_c   1.000
_cell.angle_alpha   90.00
_cell.angle_beta   90.00
_cell.angle_gamma   90.00
#
_symmetry.space_group_name_H-M   'P 1'
#
loop_
_entity.id
_entity.type
_entity.pdbx_description
1 polymer ?
#
loop_
_entity_poly.entity_id
_entity_poly.type
_entity_poly.pdbx_seq_one_letter_code
_entity_poly.pdbx_strand_id
1 'polypeptide(L)'
;MKYKSERVSSWVAVGLMGLALLGCFLGTIFFAIMGNQTKEGLIATDAFSYSEADDFITLWGPISVFFLISSIILIIFGIIGSIWIGKKTKAAAIMLLVIGILSIVFNFWPIGLIWIIVSINLFRKHSKEQPSQGPHQGTYDRQQDYTNEQDKHADFLEDDARRYTKEVKDDPYKY
;
A
#
# COMPACT_ATOMS: atom_id res chain seq x y z
N MET A 1 6.23 -1.97 -13.29
CA MET A 1 5.57 -2.83 -12.28
C MET A 1 4.55 -2.00 -11.52
N LYS A 2 3.26 -2.34 -11.66
CA LYS A 2 2.10 -1.51 -11.33
C LYS A 2 1.89 -1.22 -9.82
N TYR A 3 2.51 -2.03 -8.95
CA TYR A 3 2.35 -1.97 -7.49
C TYR A 3 3.69 -1.98 -6.73
N LYS A 4 4.77 -1.41 -7.29
CA LYS A 4 6.10 -1.47 -6.64
C LYS A 4 6.09 -0.86 -5.24
N SER A 5 5.54 0.34 -5.09
CA SER A 5 5.48 1.05 -3.81
C SER A 5 4.67 0.29 -2.76
N GLU A 6 3.47 -0.18 -3.12
CA GLU A 6 2.59 -0.92 -2.19
C GLU A 6 3.22 -2.24 -1.77
N ARG A 7 3.85 -2.94 -2.71
CA ARG A 7 4.54 -4.20 -2.42
C ARG A 7 5.70 -3.97 -1.46
N VAL A 8 6.54 -2.96 -1.69
CA VAL A 8 7.65 -2.63 -0.79
C VAL A 8 7.12 -2.25 0.59
N SER A 9 6.15 -1.35 0.70
CA SER A 9 5.56 -0.94 1.98
C SER A 9 4.92 -2.12 2.74
N SER A 10 4.25 -3.04 2.03
CA SER A 10 3.68 -4.24 2.63
C SER A 10 4.75 -5.17 3.19
N TRP A 11 5.84 -5.37 2.46
CA TRP A 11 6.98 -6.18 2.93
C TRP A 11 7.75 -5.52 4.07
N VAL A 12 7.84 -4.19 4.10
CA VAL A 12 8.39 -3.45 5.25
C VAL A 12 7.55 -3.68 6.50
N ALA A 13 6.21 -3.62 6.39
CA ALA A 13 5.32 -3.93 7.50
C ALA A 13 5.46 -5.39 7.98
N VAL A 14 5.60 -6.35 7.05
CA VAL A 14 5.89 -7.76 7.39
C VAL A 14 7.22 -7.90 8.14
N GLY A 15 8.27 -7.20 7.69
CA GLY A 15 9.57 -7.21 8.37
C GLY A 15 9.50 -6.62 9.78
N LEU A 16 8.79 -5.51 9.95
CA LEU A 16 8.57 -4.89 11.26
C LEU A 16 7.71 -5.78 12.18
N MET A 17 6.73 -6.48 11.63
CA MET A 17 5.96 -7.50 12.36
C MET A 17 6.84 -8.66 12.80
N GLY A 18 7.81 -9.09 11.98
CA GLY A 18 8.80 -10.09 12.35
C GLY A 18 9.66 -9.65 13.52
N LEU A 19 10.07 -8.38 13.54
CA LEU A 19 10.79 -7.79 14.68
C LEU A 19 9.91 -7.77 15.94
N ALA A 20 8.64 -7.38 15.82
CA ALA A 20 7.69 -7.38 16.93
C ALA A 20 7.46 -8.80 17.49
N LEU A 21 7.33 -9.80 16.61
CA LEU A 21 7.23 -11.21 16.98
C LEU A 21 8.47 -11.68 17.76
N LEU A 22 9.66 -11.30 17.30
CA LEU A 22 10.91 -11.59 18.03
C LEU A 22 10.90 -10.95 19.41
N GLY A 23 10.43 -9.70 19.52
CA GLY A 23 10.25 -9.01 20.80
C GLY A 23 9.27 -9.73 21.74
N CYS A 24 8.11 -10.16 21.23
CA CYS A 24 7.15 -10.95 22.01
C CYS A 24 7.74 -12.30 22.46
N PHE A 25 8.49 -12.96 21.59
CA PHE A 25 9.14 -14.24 21.90
C PHE A 25 10.17 -14.08 23.01
N LEU A 26 11.08 -13.11 22.88
CA LEU A 26 12.09 -12.80 23.89
C LEU A 26 11.46 -12.34 25.20
N GLY A 27 10.43 -11.50 25.15
CA GLY A 27 9.70 -11.05 26.34
C GLY A 27 9.02 -12.19 27.08
N THR A 28 8.43 -13.14 26.36
CA THR A 28 7.79 -14.33 26.95
C THR A 28 8.84 -15.23 27.62
N ILE A 29 9.97 -15.49 26.97
CA ILE A 29 11.07 -16.30 27.55
C ILE A 29 11.66 -15.60 28.77
N PHE A 30 11.97 -14.30 28.65
CA PHE A 30 12.50 -13.50 29.74
C PHE A 30 11.58 -13.58 30.95
N PHE A 31 10.28 -13.40 30.76
CA PHE A 31 9.32 -13.47 31.84
C PHE A 31 9.17 -14.88 32.43
N ALA A 32 9.23 -15.92 31.61
CA ALA A 32 9.20 -17.30 32.08
C ALA A 32 10.40 -17.64 33.00
N ILE A 33 11.56 -17.04 32.75
CA ILE A 33 12.78 -17.25 33.54
C ILE A 33 12.82 -16.32 34.77
N MET A 34 12.45 -15.05 34.59
CA MET A 34 12.67 -13.98 35.56
C MET A 34 11.40 -13.58 36.33
N GLY A 35 10.25 -14.25 36.11
CA GLY A 35 8.96 -13.87 36.68
C GLY A 35 8.97 -13.78 38.21
N ASN A 36 9.57 -14.78 38.88
CA ASN A 36 9.68 -14.78 40.34
C ASN A 36 10.60 -13.66 40.87
N GLN A 37 11.73 -13.42 40.21
CA GLN A 37 12.63 -12.32 40.58
C GLN A 37 11.99 -10.95 40.32
N THR A 38 11.17 -10.85 39.28
CA THR A 38 10.37 -9.66 38.98
C THR A 38 9.35 -9.44 40.11
N LYS A 39 8.66 -10.48 40.56
CA LYS A 39 7.75 -10.42 41.72
C LYS A 39 8.46 -9.90 42.97
N GLU A 40 9.59 -10.50 43.32
CA GLU A 40 10.36 -10.13 44.50
C GLU A 40 10.87 -8.69 44.42
N GLY A 41 11.36 -8.26 43.26
CA GLY A 41 11.80 -6.88 43.04
C GLY A 41 10.66 -5.85 43.15
N LEU A 42 9.47 -6.20 42.68
CA LEU A 42 8.26 -5.36 42.80
C LEU A 42 7.81 -5.17 44.26
N ILE A 43 7.95 -6.23 45.07
CA ILE A 43 7.65 -6.18 46.51
C ILE A 43 8.74 -5.42 47.26
N ALA A 44 10.02 -5.69 46.96
CA ALA A 44 11.16 -5.09 47.64
C ALA A 44 11.29 -3.57 47.42
N THR A 45 10.64 -3.03 46.39
CA THR A 45 10.61 -1.60 46.09
C THR A 45 9.40 -0.89 46.70
N ASP A 46 8.56 -1.60 47.48
CA ASP A 46 7.25 -1.13 47.97
C ASP A 46 6.34 -0.59 46.85
N ALA A 47 6.61 -0.95 45.59
CA ALA A 47 5.83 -0.52 44.43
C ALA A 47 4.50 -1.28 44.32
N PHE A 48 4.49 -2.52 44.78
CA PHE A 48 3.31 -3.37 44.87
C PHE A 48 3.26 -4.10 46.21
N SER A 49 2.04 -4.28 46.73
CA SER A 49 1.80 -5.27 47.78
C SER A 49 2.04 -6.69 47.26
N TYR A 50 2.18 -7.66 48.18
CA TYR A 50 2.39 -9.06 47.80
C TYR A 50 1.28 -9.58 46.86
N SER A 51 0.01 -9.26 47.15
CA SER A 51 -1.12 -9.71 46.34
C SER A 51 -1.12 -9.07 44.95
N GLU A 52 -0.82 -7.78 44.85
CA GLU A 52 -0.77 -7.10 43.55
C GLU A 52 0.39 -7.61 42.68
N ALA A 53 1.55 -7.90 43.29
CA ALA A 53 2.67 -8.49 42.57
C ALA A 53 2.36 -9.93 42.11
N ASP A 54 1.66 -10.72 42.92
CA ASP A 54 1.23 -12.07 42.55
C ASP A 54 0.19 -12.05 41.42
N ASP A 55 -0.80 -11.16 41.51
CA ASP A 55 -1.81 -10.96 40.46
C ASP A 55 -1.16 -10.51 39.15
N PHE A 56 -0.20 -9.58 39.21
CA PHE A 56 0.54 -9.12 38.05
C PHE A 56 1.24 -10.28 37.34
N ILE A 57 1.96 -11.12 38.09
CA ILE A 57 2.70 -12.23 37.49
C ILE A 57 1.76 -13.28 36.90
N THR A 58 0.69 -13.59 37.64
CA THR A 58 -0.33 -14.55 37.24
C THR A 58 -1.06 -14.13 35.97
N LEU A 59 -1.33 -12.83 35.83
CA LEU A 59 -2.00 -12.27 34.65
C LEU A 59 -1.05 -12.12 33.46
N TRP A 60 0.19 -11.69 33.70
CA TRP A 60 1.14 -11.35 32.63
C TRP A 60 1.60 -12.57 31.84
N GLY A 61 1.79 -13.73 32.50
CA GLY A 61 2.19 -14.97 31.83
C GLY A 61 1.27 -15.34 30.66
N PRO A 62 -0.03 -15.60 30.89
CA PRO A 62 -1.01 -15.89 29.83
C PRO A 62 -1.13 -14.78 28.79
N ILE A 63 -1.07 -13.50 29.21
CA ILE A 63 -1.14 -12.35 28.29
C ILE A 63 0.04 -12.33 27.32
N SER A 64 1.26 -12.59 27.80
CA SER A 64 2.47 -12.62 26.97
C SER A 64 2.38 -13.71 25.89
N VAL A 65 1.90 -14.90 26.26
CA VAL A 65 1.67 -16.02 25.32
C VAL A 65 0.57 -15.67 24.31
N PHE A 66 -0.50 -15.02 24.74
CA PHE A 66 -1.56 -14.55 23.86
C PHE A 66 -1.04 -13.57 22.79
N PHE A 67 -0.21 -12.60 23.19
CA PHE A 67 0.42 -11.68 22.25
C PHE A 67 1.38 -12.40 21.29
N LEU A 68 2.15 -13.38 21.78
CA LEU A 68 3.02 -14.20 20.94
C LEU A 68 2.24 -14.93 19.85
N ILE A 69 1.18 -15.67 20.23
CA ILE A 69 0.34 -16.41 19.28
C ILE A 69 -0.34 -15.45 18.29
N SER A 70 -0.89 -14.34 18.78
CA SER A 70 -1.53 -13.32 17.94
C SER A 70 -0.54 -12.74 16.92
N SER A 71 0.71 -12.49 17.33
CA SER A 71 1.75 -11.99 16.42
C SER A 71 2.09 -12.97 15.29
N ILE A 72 2.12 -14.27 15.59
CA ILE A 72 2.35 -15.35 14.61
C ILE A 72 1.20 -15.40 13.60
N ILE A 73 -0.05 -15.31 14.07
CA ILE A 73 -1.22 -15.32 13.20
C ILE A 73 -1.18 -14.11 12.26
N LEU A 74 -0.99 -12.90 12.81
CA LEU A 74 -0.96 -11.66 12.04
C LEU A 74 0.15 -11.66 10.98
N ILE A 75 1.36 -12.14 11.29
CA ILE A 75 2.44 -12.15 10.30
C ILE A 75 2.18 -13.13 9.16
N ILE A 76 1.61 -14.32 9.44
CA ILE A 76 1.25 -15.30 8.40
C ILE A 76 0.24 -14.68 7.44
N PHE A 77 -0.82 -14.09 7.98
CA PHE A 77 -1.84 -13.41 7.18
C PHE A 77 -1.25 -12.21 6.41
N GLY A 78 -0.37 -11.43 7.03
CA GLY A 78 0.34 -10.31 6.40
C GLY A 78 1.23 -10.74 5.23
N ILE A 79 1.94 -11.87 5.35
CA ILE A 79 2.75 -12.47 4.28
C ILE A 79 1.85 -12.88 3.11
N ILE A 80 0.76 -13.60 3.39
CA ILE A 80 -0.17 -14.06 2.34
C ILE A 80 -0.78 -12.85 1.59
N GLY A 81 -1.23 -11.83 2.32
CA GLY A 81 -1.75 -10.60 1.75
C GLY A 81 -0.72 -9.88 0.88
N SER A 82 0.53 -9.82 1.34
CA SER A 82 1.65 -9.21 0.60
C SER A 82 2.00 -9.97 -0.69
N ILE A 83 1.93 -11.30 -0.67
CA ILE A 83 2.18 -12.15 -1.86
C ILE A 83 1.07 -11.98 -2.90
N TRP A 84 -0.17 -11.74 -2.47
CA TRP A 84 -1.31 -11.56 -3.38
C TRP A 84 -1.31 -10.22 -4.13
N ILE A 85 -0.50 -9.24 -3.72
CA ILE A 85 -0.36 -7.95 -4.41
C ILE A 85 0.07 -8.17 -5.86
N GLY A 86 -0.79 -7.76 -6.81
CA GLY A 86 -0.57 -7.90 -8.25
C GLY A 86 -1.11 -9.18 -8.88
N LYS A 87 -1.52 -10.19 -8.09
CA LYS A 87 -2.28 -11.36 -8.59
C LYS A 87 -3.77 -11.23 -8.33
N LYS A 88 -4.15 -10.97 -7.07
CA LYS A 88 -5.55 -10.86 -6.61
C LYS A 88 -5.72 -9.58 -5.81
N THR A 89 -5.54 -8.43 -6.46
CA THR A 89 -5.40 -7.12 -5.79
C THR A 89 -6.59 -6.76 -4.90
N LYS A 90 -7.84 -7.06 -5.30
CA LYS A 90 -9.03 -6.84 -4.44
C LYS A 90 -8.98 -7.65 -3.15
N ALA A 91 -8.67 -8.94 -3.26
CA ALA A 91 -8.61 -9.84 -2.10
C ALA A 91 -7.44 -9.48 -1.18
N ALA A 92 -6.27 -9.13 -1.76
CA ALA A 92 -5.13 -8.63 -1.01
C ALA A 92 -5.46 -7.36 -0.21
N ALA A 93 -6.18 -6.41 -0.84
CA ALA A 93 -6.57 -5.17 -0.19
C ALA A 93 -7.50 -5.43 1.01
N ILE A 94 -8.57 -6.22 0.84
CA ILE A 94 -9.49 -6.57 1.93
C ILE A 94 -8.75 -7.30 3.05
N MET A 95 -7.90 -8.27 2.69
CA MET A 95 -7.12 -9.05 3.65
C MET A 95 -6.21 -8.15 4.49
N LEU A 96 -5.41 -7.30 3.85
CA LEU A 96 -4.52 -6.35 4.55
C LEU A 96 -5.28 -5.31 5.36
N LEU A 97 -6.49 -4.92 4.95
CA LEU A 97 -7.35 -4.02 5.73
C LEU A 97 -7.74 -4.68 7.06
N VAL A 98 -8.29 -5.90 6.98
CA VAL A 98 -8.78 -6.64 8.16
C VAL A 98 -7.63 -6.92 9.13
N ILE A 99 -6.49 -7.37 8.60
CA ILE A 99 -5.29 -7.61 9.41
C ILE A 99 -4.78 -6.30 10.02
N GLY A 100 -4.77 -5.20 9.25
CA GLY A 100 -4.35 -3.90 9.76
C GLY A 100 -5.22 -3.39 10.91
N ILE A 101 -6.54 -3.62 10.85
CA ILE A 101 -7.46 -3.30 11.95
C ILE A 101 -7.19 -4.22 13.16
N LEU A 102 -7.05 -5.53 12.95
CA LEU A 102 -6.71 -6.48 14.00
C LEU A 102 -5.38 -6.14 14.69
N SER A 103 -4.37 -5.70 13.94
CA SER A 103 -3.09 -5.25 14.49
C SER A 103 -3.27 -4.09 15.46
N ILE A 104 -4.19 -3.15 15.21
CA ILE A 104 -4.48 -2.06 16.15
C ILE A 104 -5.11 -2.60 17.43
N VAL A 105 -6.09 -3.52 17.31
CA VAL A 105 -6.74 -4.16 18.46
C VAL A 105 -5.72 -4.90 19.34
N PHE A 106 -4.73 -5.54 18.72
CA PHE A 106 -3.66 -6.25 19.42
C PHE A 106 -2.45 -5.37 19.78
N ASN A 107 -2.60 -4.05 19.83
CA ASN A 107 -1.56 -3.09 20.22
C ASN A 107 -0.33 -3.02 19.29
N PHE A 108 -0.42 -3.58 18.09
CA PHE A 108 0.57 -3.42 17.00
C PHE A 108 0.19 -2.25 16.08
N TRP A 109 -0.18 -1.12 16.68
CA TRP A 109 -0.75 0.02 15.95
C TRP A 109 0.15 0.60 14.84
N PRO A 110 1.49 0.74 14.99
CA PRO A 110 2.30 1.33 13.92
C PRO A 110 2.34 0.43 12.68
N ILE A 111 2.38 -0.89 12.89
CA ILE A 111 2.39 -1.89 11.83
C ILE A 111 1.03 -1.96 11.15
N GLY A 112 -0.05 -1.95 11.94
CA GLY A 112 -1.42 -1.94 11.45
C GLY A 112 -1.72 -0.75 10.53
N LEU A 113 -1.22 0.44 10.89
CA LEU A 113 -1.36 1.64 10.05
C LEU A 113 -0.73 1.47 8.66
N ILE A 114 0.45 0.85 8.58
CA ILE A 114 1.11 0.62 7.28
C ILE A 114 0.26 -0.32 6.41
N TRP A 115 -0.25 -1.42 6.97
CA TRP A 115 -1.12 -2.34 6.22
C TRP A 115 -2.45 -1.69 5.79
N ILE A 116 -3.02 -0.81 6.61
CA ILE A 116 -4.22 -0.02 6.24
C ILE A 116 -3.89 0.92 5.07
N ILE A 117 -2.79 1.68 5.15
CA ILE A 117 -2.38 2.61 4.08
C ILE A 117 -2.14 1.85 2.77
N VAL A 118 -1.46 0.70 2.84
CA VAL A 118 -1.24 -0.17 1.68
C VAL A 118 -2.58 -0.65 1.12
N SER A 119 -3.49 -1.12 1.96
CA SER A 119 -4.82 -1.57 1.55
C SER A 119 -5.61 -0.48 0.81
N ILE A 120 -5.68 0.73 1.38
CA ILE A 120 -6.36 1.87 0.77
C ILE A 120 -5.75 2.21 -0.59
N ASN A 121 -4.42 2.20 -0.69
CA ASN A 121 -3.73 2.46 -1.95
C ASN A 121 -4.00 1.38 -3.01
N LEU A 122 -4.13 0.11 -2.60
CA LEU A 122 -4.53 -0.98 -3.50
C LEU A 122 -5.96 -0.79 -4.02
N PHE A 123 -6.91 -0.37 -3.18
CA PHE A 123 -8.27 -0.04 -3.62
C PHE A 123 -8.31 1.12 -4.61
N ARG A 124 -7.58 2.20 -4.32
CA ARG A 124 -7.51 3.39 -5.20
C ARG A 124 -6.95 3.05 -6.58
N LYS A 125 -5.87 2.26 -6.64
CA LYS A 125 -5.26 1.85 -7.91
C LYS A 125 -6.15 0.89 -8.69
N HIS A 126 -6.84 -0.03 -7.99
CA HIS A 126 -7.82 -0.90 -8.62
C HIS A 126 -8.97 -0.12 -9.27
N SER A 127 -9.48 0.94 -8.63
CA SER A 127 -10.60 1.74 -9.18
C SER A 127 -10.28 2.44 -10.49
N LYS A 128 -9.01 2.76 -10.75
CA LYS A 128 -8.57 3.42 -12.00
C LYS A 128 -8.48 2.47 -13.19
N GLU A 129 -8.62 1.17 -12.96
CA GLU A 129 -8.39 0.11 -13.95
C GLU A 129 -9.68 -0.58 -14.42
N GLN A 130 -10.86 -0.15 -13.95
CA GLN A 130 -12.09 -0.59 -14.59
C GLN A 130 -12.10 -0.03 -16.02
N PRO A 131 -12.08 -0.88 -17.06
CA PRO A 131 -12.40 -0.41 -18.39
C PRO A 131 -13.85 0.04 -18.33
N SER A 132 -14.13 1.29 -18.69
CA SER A 132 -15.48 1.74 -18.97
C SER A 132 -16.14 0.71 -19.88
N GLN A 133 -17.12 -0.03 -19.36
CA GLN A 133 -17.99 -0.85 -20.17
C GLN A 133 -18.92 0.09 -20.94
N GLY A 134 -18.45 0.55 -22.10
CA GLY A 134 -19.28 1.11 -23.17
C GLY A 134 -19.25 0.14 -24.35
N PRO A 135 -20.40 -0.21 -24.96
CA PRO A 135 -20.44 -1.21 -26.02
C PRO A 135 -19.87 -0.64 -27.33
N HIS A 136 -18.96 -1.40 -27.94
CA HIS A 136 -18.56 -1.36 -29.36
C HIS A 136 -18.44 0.01 -30.05
N GLN A 137 -17.22 0.52 -30.17
CA GLN A 137 -16.82 1.28 -31.36
C GLN A 137 -15.32 1.09 -31.58
N GLY A 138 -14.95 0.21 -32.51
CA GLY A 138 -13.59 0.17 -33.02
C GLY A 138 -13.37 1.42 -33.86
N THR A 139 -12.33 2.20 -33.58
CA THR A 139 -11.71 3.18 -34.48
C THR A 139 -10.42 3.68 -33.80
N TYR A 140 -9.29 3.19 -34.33
CA TYR A 140 -7.95 3.77 -34.36
C TYR A 140 -7.36 4.48 -33.13
N ASP A 141 -6.26 3.88 -32.65
CA ASP A 141 -5.21 4.52 -31.87
C ASP A 141 -4.87 5.92 -32.42
N ARG A 142 -5.05 6.94 -31.58
CA ARG A 142 -4.34 8.22 -31.73
C ARG A 142 -3.59 8.52 -30.45
N GLN A 143 -2.34 8.10 -30.47
CA GLN A 143 -1.25 8.49 -29.61
C GLN A 143 -1.19 10.03 -29.57
N GLN A 144 -1.52 10.64 -28.42
CA GLN A 144 -1.21 12.03 -28.14
C GLN A 144 0.15 12.05 -27.46
N ASP A 145 1.18 12.37 -28.24
CA ASP A 145 2.44 12.88 -27.72
C ASP A 145 2.49 14.38 -28.04
N TYR A 146 2.80 15.17 -27.03
CA TYR A 146 2.84 16.62 -27.08
C TYR A 146 4.21 17.07 -27.60
N THR A 147 4.28 17.77 -28.74
CA THR A 147 5.30 18.83 -28.99
C THR A 147 5.04 19.60 -30.29
N ASN A 148 4.93 20.93 -30.17
CA ASN A 148 5.27 21.99 -31.14
C ASN A 148 5.01 21.75 -32.64
N GLU A 149 3.91 22.29 -33.18
CA GLU A 149 3.82 22.68 -34.61
C GLU A 149 2.99 23.97 -34.79
N GLN A 150 3.34 25.03 -34.07
CA GLN A 150 2.77 26.37 -34.27
C GLN A 150 3.35 27.08 -35.51
N ASP A 151 4.26 26.43 -36.26
CA ASP A 151 4.98 27.00 -37.41
C ASP A 151 4.46 26.54 -38.79
N LYS A 152 3.42 25.69 -38.88
CA LYS A 152 2.92 25.17 -40.18
C LYS A 152 1.75 25.92 -40.79
N HIS A 153 1.23 26.96 -40.14
CA HIS A 153 0.07 27.72 -40.66
C HIS A 153 0.43 28.91 -41.55
N ALA A 154 1.70 29.35 -41.58
CA ALA A 154 2.14 30.46 -42.42
C ALA A 154 2.42 30.03 -43.88
N ASP A 155 3.01 28.85 -44.08
CA ASP A 155 3.42 28.39 -45.43
C ASP A 155 2.23 28.05 -46.34
N PHE A 156 1.10 27.60 -45.79
CA PHE A 156 -0.09 27.26 -46.59
C PHE A 156 -0.79 28.48 -47.21
N LEU A 157 -0.73 29.65 -46.56
CA LEU A 157 -1.38 30.86 -47.05
C LEU A 157 -0.56 31.56 -48.14
N GLU A 158 0.77 31.43 -48.12
CA GLU A 158 1.65 32.08 -49.09
C GLU A 158 1.75 31.32 -50.42
N ASP A 159 1.52 30.00 -50.41
CA ASP A 159 1.58 29.16 -51.61
C ASP A 159 0.27 29.25 -52.44
N ASP A 160 -0.88 29.42 -51.78
CA ASP A 160 -2.20 29.53 -52.43
C ASP A 160 -2.38 30.89 -53.13
N ALA A 161 -1.89 31.98 -52.50
CA ALA A 161 -1.91 33.32 -53.09
C ALA A 161 -1.01 33.43 -54.34
N ARG A 162 0.10 32.68 -54.39
CA ARG A 162 0.99 32.64 -55.55
C ARG A 162 0.42 31.83 -56.72
N ARG A 163 -0.38 30.79 -56.46
CA ARG A 163 -1.06 30.01 -57.53
C ARG A 163 -2.17 30.81 -58.22
N TYR A 164 -2.98 31.54 -57.45
CA TYR A 164 -4.05 32.38 -58.02
C TYR A 164 -3.56 33.49 -58.96
N THR A 165 -2.38 34.06 -58.68
CA THR A 165 -1.84 35.18 -59.49
C THR A 165 -1.20 34.70 -60.81
N LYS A 166 -0.79 33.42 -60.88
CA LYS A 166 -0.16 32.85 -62.08
C LYS A 166 -1.17 32.36 -63.11
N GLU A 167 -2.29 31.78 -62.67
CA GLU A 167 -3.33 31.28 -63.60
C GLU A 167 -4.11 32.39 -64.31
N VAL A 168 -4.21 33.60 -63.75
CA VAL A 168 -4.96 34.71 -64.36
C VAL A 168 -4.16 35.43 -65.47
N LYS A 169 -2.84 35.21 -65.56
CA LYS A 169 -1.96 35.96 -66.49
C LYS A 169 -1.71 35.27 -67.84
N ASP A 170 -2.02 33.99 -67.96
CA ASP A 170 -1.77 33.15 -69.15
C ASP A 170 -3.06 32.63 -69.81
N ASP A 171 -4.19 33.34 -69.68
CA ASP A 171 -5.41 33.05 -70.45
C ASP A 171 -5.44 33.84 -71.77
N PRO A 172 -5.23 33.19 -72.94
CA PRO A 172 -5.19 33.86 -74.24
C PRO A 172 -6.58 34.08 -74.85
N TYR A 173 -7.68 33.86 -74.13
CA TYR A 173 -9.05 33.99 -74.65
C TYR A 173 -9.90 35.09 -73.99
N LYS A 174 -9.26 36.03 -73.29
CA LYS A 174 -9.96 37.19 -72.73
C LYS A 174 -9.88 38.38 -73.69
N TYR A 175 -10.92 38.57 -74.50
CA TYR A 175 -11.22 39.85 -75.16
C TYR A 175 -12.06 40.73 -74.24
#